data_AF-A0A0F9PCB4-F1
#
_entry.id   AF-A0A0F9PCB4-F1
#
_cell.length_a   1.000
_cell.length_b   1.000
_cell.length_c   1.000
_cell.angle_alpha   90.00
_cell.angle_beta   90.00
_cell.angle_gamma   90.00
#
_symmetry.space_group_name_H-M   'P 1'
#
loop_
_entity.id
_entity.type
_entity.pdbx_description
1 polymer ?
#
loop_
_entity_poly.entity_id
_entity_poly.type
_entity_poly.pdbx_seq_one_letter_code
_entity_poly.pdbx_strand_id
1 'polypeptide(L)' 'MKKKKPALNTKEREILRIIHKEAGSMSPNEISQKTGISYVTVRKYLKKMVKEGVLIEV' A
#
# COMPACT_ATOMS: atom_id res chain seq x y z
N MET A 1 -6.54 6.10 -23.68
CA MET A 1 -7.48 6.18 -22.53
C MET A 1 -6.68 6.42 -21.25
N LYS A 2 -6.88 7.53 -20.53
CA LYS A 2 -6.22 7.77 -19.23
C LYS A 2 -6.92 6.88 -18.18
N LYS A 3 -6.20 5.94 -17.54
CA LYS A 3 -6.79 5.10 -16.47
C LYS A 3 -7.33 6.03 -15.37
N LYS A 4 -8.61 5.88 -14.99
CA LYS A 4 -9.17 6.60 -13.82
C LYS A 4 -8.31 6.23 -12.60
N LYS A 5 -7.85 7.22 -11.82
CA LYS A 5 -7.15 6.96 -10.56
C LYS A 5 -8.04 6.09 -9.68
N PRO A 6 -7.57 4.95 -9.16
CA PRO A 6 -8.37 4.11 -8.27
C PRO A 6 -8.71 4.88 -7.00
N ALA A 7 -9.95 4.74 -6.54
CA ALA A 7 -10.36 5.30 -5.26
C ALA A 7 -9.77 4.45 -4.13
N LEU A 8 -8.78 4.99 -3.42
CA LEU A 8 -8.16 4.32 -2.27
C LEU A 8 -9.12 4.33 -1.07
N ASN A 9 -9.31 3.15 -0.48
CA ASN A 9 -10.02 3.01 0.80
C ASN A 9 -9.14 3.48 1.98
N THR A 10 -9.72 3.59 3.18
CA THR A 10 -9.02 4.11 4.38
C THR A 10 -7.75 3.33 4.69
N LYS A 11 -7.79 1.99 4.60
CA LYS A 11 -6.64 1.11 4.89
C LYS A 11 -5.53 1.26 3.86
N GLU A 12 -5.89 1.36 2.58
CA GLU A 12 -4.94 1.56 1.49
C GLU A 12 -4.21 2.92 1.64
N ARG A 13 -4.93 3.98 2.03
CA ARG A 13 -4.33 5.29 2.32
C ARG A 13 -3.38 5.24 3.50
N GLU A 14 -3.74 4.51 4.55
CA GLU A 14 -2.90 4.36 5.73
C GLU A 14 -1.60 3.61 5.42
N ILE A 15 -1.67 2.53 4.64
CA ILE A 15 -0.49 1.81 4.14
C ILE A 15 0.42 2.75 3.34
N LEU A 16 -0.13 3.51 2.39
CA LEU A 16 0.66 4.46 1.59
C LEU A 16 1.29 5.56 2.44
N ARG A 17 0.56 6.08 3.44
CA ARG A 17 1.05 7.09 4.36
C ARG A 17 2.29 6.60 5.12
N ILE A 18 2.28 5.37 5.61
CA ILE A 18 3.44 4.81 6.32
C ILE A 18 4.61 4.56 5.36
N ILE A 19 4.37 3.99 4.18
CA ILE A 19 5.42 3.76 3.17
C ILE A 19 6.12 5.07 2.79
N HIS A 20 5.35 6.15 2.54
CA HIS A 20 5.90 7.46 2.24
C HIS A 20 6.69 8.06 3.41
N LYS A 21 6.22 7.85 4.65
CA LYS A 21 6.88 8.36 5.86
C LYS A 21 8.25 7.70 6.08
N GLU A 22 8.38 6.42 5.74
CA GLU A 22 9.59 5.61 5.96
C GLU A 22 10.49 5.55 4.70
N ALA A 23 10.36 6.53 3.81
CA ALA A 23 11.17 6.68 2.59
C ALA A 23 11.10 5.48 1.60
N GLY A 24 9.98 4.75 1.56
CA GLY A 24 9.64 3.87 0.44
C GLY A 24 10.01 2.38 0.59
N SER A 25 10.84 2.02 1.56
CA SER A 25 11.24 0.62 1.76
C SER A 25 10.70 0.08 3.08
N MET A 26 9.56 -0.59 3.01
CA MET A 26 9.03 -1.37 4.13
C MET A 26 8.54 -2.73 3.65
N SER A 27 8.85 -3.76 4.42
CA SER A 27 8.27 -5.08 4.22
C SER A 27 6.78 -5.07 4.58
N PRO A 28 5.97 -5.98 3.99
CA PRO A 28 4.56 -6.11 4.35
C PRO A 28 4.35 -6.47 5.83
N ASN A 29 5.34 -7.12 6.47
CA ASN A 29 5.29 -7.43 7.89
C ASN A 29 5.45 -6.17 8.75
N GLU A 30 6.41 -5.30 8.43
CA GLU A 30 6.59 -4.05 9.18
C GLU A 30 5.40 -3.12 9.02
N ILE A 31 4.83 -3.02 7.81
CA ILE A 31 3.60 -2.27 7.57
C ILE A 31 2.47 -2.84 8.44
N SER A 32 2.33 -4.17 8.49
CA SER A 32 1.32 -4.83 9.32
C SER A 32 1.44 -4.46 10.80
N GLN A 33 2.66 -4.49 11.34
CA GLN A 33 2.93 -4.13 12.73
C GLN A 33 2.64 -2.65 13.02
N LYS A 34 2.97 -1.75 12.08
CA LYS A 34 2.76 -0.31 12.27
C LYS A 34 1.30 0.14 12.10
N THR A 35 0.56 -0.48 11.18
CA THR A 35 -0.84 -0.09 10.90
C THR A 35 -1.87 -0.92 11.69
N GLY A 36 -1.48 -2.03 12.32
CA GLY A 36 -2.41 -2.99 12.91
C GLY A 36 -3.28 -3.72 11.87
N ILE A 37 -2.96 -3.61 10.58
CA ILE A 37 -3.66 -4.31 9.50
C ILE A 37 -3.03 -5.68 9.35
N SER A 38 -3.83 -6.74 9.22
CA SER A 38 -3.28 -8.09 9.08
C SER A 38 -2.34 -8.21 7.87
N TYR A 39 -1.25 -8.97 8.03
CA TYR A 39 -0.25 -9.20 7.00
C TYR A 39 -0.85 -9.59 5.64
N VAL A 40 -1.84 -10.51 5.65
CA VAL A 40 -2.54 -10.96 4.45
C VAL A 40 -3.27 -9.81 3.74
N THR A 41 -3.88 -8.91 4.52
CA THR A 41 -4.57 -7.73 4.01
C THR A 41 -3.59 -6.70 3.45
N VAL A 42 -2.47 -6.46 4.14
CA VAL A 42 -1.39 -5.59 3.64
C VAL A 42 -0.88 -6.11 2.30
N ARG A 43 -0.52 -7.40 2.21
CA ARG A 43 -0.03 -8.01 0.97
C ARG A 43 -1.06 -7.91 -0.17
N LYS A 44 -2.35 -8.10 0.14
CA LYS A 44 -3.44 -7.93 -0.83
C LYS A 44 -3.51 -6.50 -1.36
N TYR A 45 -3.44 -5.51 -0.49
CA TYR A 45 -3.50 -4.11 -0.87
C TYR A 45 -2.25 -3.64 -1.63
N LEU A 46 -1.06 -4.05 -1.22
CA LEU A 46 0.18 -3.77 -1.96
C LEU A 46 0.10 -4.29 -3.39
N LYS A 47 -0.27 -5.57 -3.58
CA LYS A 47 -0.44 -6.16 -4.91
C LYS A 47 -1.47 -5.43 -5.77
N LYS A 48 -2.59 -5.01 -5.16
CA LYS A 48 -3.62 -4.21 -5.85
C LYS A 48 -3.05 -2.86 -6.28
N MET A 49 -2.35 -2.16 -5.40
CA MET A 49 -1.77 -0.84 -5.68
C MET A 49 -0.67 -0.89 -6.75
N VAL A 50 0.13 -1.96 -6.79
CA VAL A 50 1.10 -2.20 -7.88
C VAL A 50 0.39 -2.44 -9.21
N LYS A 51 -0.63 -3.30 -9.22
CA LYS A 51 -1.44 -3.58 -10.43
C LYS A 51 -2.13 -2.32 -10.98
N GLU A 52 -2.54 -1.42 -10.10
CA GLU A 52 -3.20 -0.16 -10.44
C GLU A 52 -2.21 0.97 -10.79
N GLY A 53 -0.90 0.76 -10.61
CA GLY A 53 0.15 1.75 -10.86
C GLY A 53 0.20 2.88 -9.82
N VAL A 54 -0.35 2.64 -8.62
CA VAL A 54 -0.30 3.58 -7.48
C VAL A 54 1.03 3.46 -6.73
N LEU A 55 1.57 2.25 -6.65
CA LEU A 55 2.85 1.93 -6.04
C LEU A 55 3.76 1.30 -7.11
N ILE A 56 5.02 1.72 -7.16
CA ILE A 56 6.04 1.10 -8.01
C ILE A 56 6.76 0.06 -7.13
N GLU A 57 6.92 -1.18 -7.62
CA GLU A 57 7.81 -2.15 -6.94
C GLU A 57 9.23 -1.59 -6.96
N VAL A 58 9.81 -1.43 -5.77
CA VAL A 58 11.21 -1.04 -5.56
C VAL A 58 12.08 -2.28 -5.47
#